data_AF-J9B3T8-F1
#
_entry.id   AF-J9B3T8-F1
#
_cell.length_a   1.000
_cell.length_b   1.000
_cell.length_c   1.000
_cell.angle_alpha   90.00
_cell.angle_beta   90.00
_cell.angle_gamma   90.00
#
_symmetry.space_group_name_H-M   'P 1'
#
loop_
_entity.id
_entity.type
_entity.pdbx_description
1 polymer ?
#
loop_
_entity_poly.entity_id
_entity_poly.type
_entity_poly.pdbx_seq_one_letter_code
_entity_poly.pdbx_strand_id
1 'polypeptide(L)' 'GGVALCLSPEGRRNGEALVRFEDSEQRELALKRHRHFLHNRYIEVYRATGSDFLQVAAG' A
#
# COMPACT_ATOMS: atom_id res chain seq x y z
N GLY A 1 -11.89 -0.02 -5.76
CA GLY A 1 -10.52 -0.20 -5.23
C GLY A 1 -10.44 0.41 -3.86
N GLY A 2 -9.25 0.65 -3.32
CA GLY A 2 -9.12 1.34 -2.03
C GLY A 2 -7.69 1.54 -1.55
N VAL A 3 -7.52 2.39 -0.54
CA VAL A 3 -6.24 2.66 0.13
C VAL A 3 -6.46 2.51 1.63
N ALA A 4 -5.60 1.72 2.28
CA ALA A 4 -5.59 1.53 3.72
C ALA A 4 -4.23 2.00 4.26
N LEU A 5 -4.24 2.94 5.21
CA LEU A 5 -3.01 3.44 5.83
C LEU A 5 -2.72 2.61 7.08
N CYS A 6 -1.50 2.09 7.19
CA CYS A 6 -1.10 1.36 8.37
C CYS A 6 -0.86 2.35 9.52
N LEU A 7 -1.47 2.04 10.68
CA LEU A 7 -1.29 2.80 11.90
C LEU A 7 -0.39 2.02 12.85
N SER A 8 0.41 2.74 13.62
CA SER A 8 1.10 2.22 14.79
C SER A 8 0.08 1.87 15.88
N PRO A 9 0.48 1.12 16.92
CA PRO A 9 -0.39 0.83 18.07
C PRO A 9 -0.96 2.09 18.75
N GLU A 10 -0.28 3.23 18.64
CA GLU A 10 -0.72 4.54 19.14
C GLU A 10 -1.66 5.29 18.17
N GLY A 11 -2.08 4.64 17.08
CA GLY A 11 -2.98 5.21 16.07
C GLY A 11 -2.32 6.21 15.10
N ARG A 12 -0.98 6.26 15.04
CA ARG A 12 -0.25 7.19 14.16
C ARG A 12 0.14 6.51 12.86
N ARG A 13 0.13 7.25 11.74
CA ARG A 13 0.58 6.73 10.45
C ARG A 13 2.06 6.33 10.52
N ASN A 14 2.38 5.08 10.19
CA ASN A 14 3.75 4.56 10.30
C ASN A 14 4.56 4.65 8.99
N GLY A 15 3.94 5.14 7.91
CA GLY A 15 4.57 5.27 6.59
C GLY A 15 4.33 4.10 5.65
N GLU A 16 3.58 3.08 6.08
CA GLU A 16 3.14 1.97 5.24
C GLU A 16 1.68 2.15 4.81
N ALA A 17 1.34 1.61 3.65
CA ALA A 17 -0.02 1.60 3.13
C ALA A 17 -0.25 0.39 2.24
N LEU A 18 -1.48 -0.13 2.25
CA LEU A 18 -1.95 -1.10 1.27
C LEU A 18 -2.86 -0.42 0.26
N VAL A 19 -2.68 -0.77 -1.01
CA VAL A 19 -3.50 -0.26 -2.12
C VAL A 19 -4.14 -1.43 -2.84
N ARG A 20 -5.47 -1.43 -2.89
CA ARG A 20 -6.27 -2.40 -3.64
C ARG A 20 -6.70 -1.78 -4.96
N PHE A 21 -6.18 -2.34 -6.05
CA PHE A 21 -6.61 -2.02 -7.39
C PHE A 21 -7.86 -2.85 -7.76
N GLU A 22 -8.70 -2.31 -8.64
CA GLU A 22 -9.83 -3.05 -9.24
C GLU A 22 -9.35 -3.96 -10.36
N ASP A 23 -8.39 -3.46 -11.13
CA ASP A 23 -7.80 -4.16 -12.26
C ASP A 23 -6.39 -4.68 -11.92
N SER A 24 -6.14 -5.90 -12.38
CA SER A 24 -4.84 -6.56 -12.29
C SER A 24 -3.76 -5.83 -13.09
N GLU A 25 -4.07 -5.21 -14.24
CA GLU A 25 -3.07 -4.51 -15.05
C GLU A 25 -2.49 -3.31 -14.28
N GLN A 26 -3.36 -2.51 -13.65
CA GLN A 26 -2.96 -1.38 -12.81
C GLN A 26 -2.08 -1.81 -11.63
N ARG A 27 -2.40 -2.97 -11.01
CA ARG A 27 -1.57 -3.56 -9.96
C ARG A 27 -0.17 -3.91 -10.48
N GLU A 28 -0.07 -4.53 -11.66
CA GLU A 28 1.23 -4.87 -12.26
C GLU A 28 2.05 -3.63 -12.61
N LEU A 29 1.41 -2.56 -13.09
CA LEU A 29 2.07 -1.27 -13.34
C LEU A 29 2.58 -0.62 -12.05
N ALA A 30 1.82 -0.70 -10.96
CA ALA A 30 2.24 -0.18 -9.66
C ALA A 30 3.49 -0.89 -9.11
N LEU A 31 3.58 -2.22 -9.26
CA LEU A 31 4.75 -3.00 -8.84
C LEU A 31 6.04 -2.58 -9.55
N LYS A 32 5.96 -2.11 -10.80
CA LYS A 32 7.11 -1.57 -11.55
C LYS A 32 7.67 -0.29 -10.93
N ARG A 33 6.96 0.36 -9.99
CA ARG A 33 7.43 1.55 -9.27
C ARG A 33 8.22 1.21 -8.00
N HIS A 34 8.50 -0.08 -7.73
CA HIS A 34 9.40 -0.45 -6.64
C HIS A 34 10.73 0.30 -6.77
N ARG A 35 11.20 0.90 -5.66
CA ARG A 35 12.46 1.66 -5.58
C ARG A 35 12.46 3.01 -6.29
N HIS A 36 11.30 3.51 -6.69
CA HIS A 36 11.19 4.87 -7.21
C HIS A 36 11.11 5.91 -6.09
N PHE A 37 11.27 7.18 -6.46
CA PHE A 37 11.03 8.31 -5.57
C PHE A 37 9.61 8.83 -5.74
N LEU A 38 8.94 9.07 -4.62
CA LEU A 38 7.77 9.92 -4.51
C LEU A 38 8.20 11.23 -3.85
N HIS A 39 8.35 12.28 -4.66
CA HIS A 39 8.98 13.54 -4.23
C HIS A 39 10.39 13.30 -3.68
N ASN A 40 10.62 13.56 -2.39
CA ASN A 40 11.91 13.36 -1.71
C ASN A 40 12.01 12.04 -0.93
N ARG A 41 11.02 11.15 -1.05
CA ARG A 41 10.98 9.88 -0.34
C ARG A 41 11.15 8.73 -1.32
N TYR A 42 12.12 7.87 -1.05
CA TYR A 42 12.21 6.58 -1.71
C TYR A 42 11.07 5.68 -1.22
N ILE A 43 10.44 4.94 -2.14
CA ILE A 43 9.36 4.01 -1.83
C ILE A 43 9.72 2.58 -2.21
N GLU A 44 9.26 1.65 -1.40
CA GLU A 44 9.26 0.23 -1.70
C GLU A 44 7.83 -0.23 -1.98
N VAL A 45 7.68 -1.20 -2.88
CA VAL A 45 6.37 -1.65 -3.37
C VAL A 45 6.46 -3.15 -3.51
N TYR A 46 5.59 -3.85 -2.80
CA TYR A 46 5.56 -5.31 -2.74
C TYR A 46 4.13 -5.80 -2.99
N ARG A 47 3.99 -7.07 -3.36
CA ARG A 47 2.67 -7.70 -3.42
C ARG A 47 2.16 -7.94 -2.00
N ALA A 48 0.89 -7.66 -1.78
CA ALA A 48 0.17 -8.00 -0.56
C ALA A 48 -1.06 -8.85 -0.91
N THR A 49 -1.66 -9.48 0.10
CA THR A 49 -2.88 -10.27 -0.08
C THR A 49 -4.13 -9.42 0.19
N GLY A 50 -5.28 -9.89 -0.32
CA GLY A 50 -6.56 -9.25 -0.01
C GLY A 50 -6.90 -9.29 1.48
N SER A 51 -6.47 -10.35 2.18
CA SER A 51 -6.67 -10.51 3.62
C SER A 51 -5.93 -9.43 4.42
N ASP A 52 -4.68 -9.13 4.05
CA ASP A 52 -3.90 -8.05 4.68
C ASP A 52 -4.60 -6.69 4.53
N PHE A 53 -5.14 -6.42 3.33
CA PHE A 53 -5.89 -5.19 3.08
C PHE A 53 -7.13 -5.10 3.96
N LEU A 54 -7.89 -6.19 4.09
CA LEU A 54 -9.08 -6.21 4.94
C LEU A 54 -8.71 -6.00 6.41
N GLN A 55 -7.65 -6.63 6.92
CA GLN A 55 -7.22 -6.46 8.30
C GLN A 55 -6.85 -5.01 8.63
N VAL A 56 -6.21 -4.29 7.70
CA VAL A 56 -5.82 -2.88 7.91
C VAL A 56 -6.96 -1.91 7.61
N ALA A 57 -7.76 -2.18 6.58
CA ALA A 57 -8.88 -1.32 6.18
C ALA A 57 -10.10 -1.44 7.11
N ALA A 58 -10.27 -2.59 7.75
CA ALA A 58 -11.34 -2.84 8.72
C ALA A 58 -11.03 -2.31 10.12
N GLY A 59 -9.90 -1.58 10.29
CA GLY A 59 -9.42 -1.00 11.54
C GLY A 59 -10.51 -0.59 12.52
#